data_AF-A0A1I3LW70-F1
#
_entry.id   AF-A0A1I3LW70-F1
#
_cell.length_a   1.000
_cell.length_b   1.000
_cell.length_c   1.000
_cell.angle_alpha   90.00
_cell.angle_beta   90.00
_cell.angle_gamma   90.00
#
_symmetry.space_group_name_H-M   'P 1'
#
loop_
_entity.id
_entity.type
_entity.pdbx_description
1 polymer ?
#
loop_
_entity_poly.entity_id
_entity_poly.type
_entity_poly.pdbx_seq_one_letter_code
_entity_poly.pdbx_strand_id
1 'polypeptide(L)'
;MADKMTHAQKFLHDLVISRKLKNWCLERDLPHITIYKIAAGNTVPTYAVICQLLPYIPCVDWFFFEDEEIPFPRKTLPEWQPDDVPSFVRRHKHDYLEVGEKYGTTEAFARNLFVNHRARPSINLIRACALDGINPVEFFTEGDASDDGKFYPDRGDIVQLSGKTILVLTKEKHNRETHSLTGVTLVEGQPDITTLATITYVRVIPELVEKSSRELLDEVLKAVKTLFR
;
A
#
# COMPACT_ATOMS: atom_id res chain seq x y z
N MET A 1 -13.31 -29.13 16.84
CA MET A 1 -13.10 -27.67 16.81
C MET A 1 -14.21 -27.12 15.94
N ALA A 2 -15.02 -26.18 16.41
CA ALA A 2 -15.89 -25.46 15.50
C ALA A 2 -14.99 -24.68 14.55
N ASP A 3 -15.04 -24.95 13.25
CA ASP A 3 -14.30 -24.16 12.27
C ASP A 3 -14.72 -22.70 12.42
N LYS A 4 -13.78 -21.81 12.75
CA LYS A 4 -14.08 -20.39 12.89
C LYS A 4 -14.48 -19.84 11.53
N MET A 5 -15.69 -19.29 11.47
CA MET A 5 -16.25 -18.67 10.26
C MET A 5 -16.07 -17.16 10.32
N THR A 6 -15.72 -16.56 9.18
CA THR A 6 -15.80 -15.11 9.02
C THR A 6 -17.26 -14.64 8.99
N HIS A 7 -17.51 -13.36 9.30
CA HIS A 7 -18.86 -12.80 9.18
C HIS A 7 -19.44 -12.96 7.77
N ALA A 8 -18.60 -12.83 6.74
CA ALA A 8 -18.99 -13.05 5.35
C ALA A 8 -19.39 -14.51 5.08
N GLN A 9 -18.59 -15.47 5.59
CA GLN A 9 -18.92 -16.89 5.49
C GLN A 9 -20.21 -17.23 6.23
N LYS A 10 -20.43 -16.65 7.41
CA LYS A 10 -21.68 -16.83 8.16
C LYS A 10 -22.89 -16.37 7.35
N PHE A 11 -22.83 -15.18 6.75
CA PHE A 11 -23.90 -14.68 5.91
C PHE A 11 -24.25 -15.66 4.78
N LEU A 12 -23.24 -16.19 4.09
CA LEU A 12 -23.44 -17.17 3.04
C LEU A 12 -23.98 -18.51 3.58
N HIS A 13 -23.51 -18.94 4.73
CA HIS A 13 -23.97 -20.16 5.40
C HIS A 13 -25.44 -20.06 5.83
N ASP A 14 -25.88 -18.89 6.30
CA ASP A 14 -27.29 -18.66 6.65
C ASP A 14 -28.20 -18.69 5.41
N LEU A 15 -27.68 -18.26 4.24
CA LEU A 15 -28.37 -18.45 2.96
C LEU A 15 -28.47 -19.93 2.57
N VAL A 16 -27.49 -20.77 2.92
CA VAL A 16 -27.56 -22.23 2.73
C VAL A 16 -28.63 -22.84 3.64
N ILE A 17 -28.58 -22.55 4.94
CA ILE A 17 -29.54 -23.08 5.93
C ILE A 17 -30.98 -22.70 5.55
N SER A 18 -31.18 -21.44 5.16
CA SER A 18 -32.50 -20.95 4.74
C SER A 18 -32.91 -21.38 3.33
N ARG A 19 -32.08 -22.17 2.63
CA ARG A 19 -32.30 -22.64 1.25
C ARG A 19 -32.50 -21.50 0.23
N LYS A 20 -31.90 -20.33 0.50
CA LYS A 20 -31.99 -19.13 -0.35
C LYS A 20 -30.76 -18.93 -1.24
N LEU A 21 -29.64 -19.59 -0.95
CA LEU A 21 -28.37 -19.36 -1.64
C LEU A 21 -28.48 -19.48 -3.17
N LYS A 22 -29.15 -20.53 -3.66
CA LYS A 22 -29.28 -20.76 -5.11
C LYS A 22 -29.94 -19.59 -5.83
N ASN A 23 -31.09 -19.14 -5.35
CA ASN A 23 -31.81 -18.01 -5.95
C ASN A 23 -31.04 -16.71 -5.79
N TRP A 24 -30.44 -16.49 -4.61
CA TRP A 24 -29.61 -15.31 -4.35
C TRP A 24 -28.44 -15.18 -5.32
N CYS A 25 -27.77 -16.30 -5.64
CA CYS A 25 -26.70 -16.33 -6.65
C CYS A 25 -27.24 -16.11 -8.07
N LEU A 26 -28.35 -16.74 -8.45
CA LEU A 26 -28.95 -16.60 -9.79
C LEU A 26 -29.37 -15.17 -10.09
N GLU A 27 -29.97 -14.47 -9.14
CA GLU A 27 -30.38 -13.07 -9.26
C GLU A 27 -29.21 -12.10 -9.47
N ARG A 28 -27.99 -12.53 -9.11
CA ARG A 28 -26.77 -11.70 -9.09
C ARG A 28 -25.70 -12.19 -10.05
N ASP A 29 -26.03 -13.18 -10.89
CA ASP A 29 -25.10 -13.84 -11.82
C ASP A 29 -23.81 -14.37 -11.14
N LEU A 30 -23.95 -14.93 -9.93
CA LEU A 30 -22.83 -15.45 -9.14
C LEU A 30 -22.66 -16.96 -9.31
N PRO A 31 -21.42 -17.49 -9.30
CA PRO A 31 -21.16 -18.92 -9.48
C PRO A 31 -21.57 -19.73 -8.24
N HIS A 32 -22.82 -20.23 -8.22
CA HIS A 32 -23.42 -20.91 -7.07
C HIS A 32 -22.55 -22.01 -6.44
N ILE A 33 -21.92 -22.88 -7.23
CA ILE A 33 -21.09 -23.98 -6.72
C ILE A 33 -19.89 -23.44 -5.92
N THR A 34 -19.23 -22.40 -6.42
CA THR A 34 -18.09 -21.77 -5.76
C THR A 34 -18.52 -21.12 -4.45
N ILE A 35 -19.62 -20.35 -4.47
CA ILE A 35 -20.16 -19.68 -3.28
C ILE A 35 -20.61 -20.69 -2.23
N TYR A 36 -21.25 -21.79 -2.64
CA TYR A 36 -21.65 -22.88 -1.74
C TYR A 36 -20.45 -23.53 -1.03
N LYS A 37 -19.36 -23.79 -1.76
CA LYS A 37 -18.13 -24.35 -1.17
C LYS A 37 -17.51 -23.40 -0.13
N ILE A 38 -17.55 -22.10 -0.37
CA ILE A 38 -17.08 -21.08 0.59
C ILE A 38 -17.99 -21.05 1.83
N ALA A 39 -19.31 -21.05 1.63
CA ALA A 39 -20.31 -21.06 2.69
C ALA A 39 -20.18 -22.28 3.61
N ALA A 40 -19.88 -23.45 3.03
CA ALA A 40 -19.68 -24.70 3.74
C ALA A 40 -18.29 -24.85 4.39
N GLY A 41 -17.39 -23.85 4.25
CA GLY A 41 -16.02 -23.94 4.76
C GLY A 41 -15.08 -24.86 3.98
N ASN A 42 -15.54 -25.46 2.88
CA ASN A 42 -14.74 -26.37 2.05
C ASN A 42 -13.64 -25.66 1.23
N THR A 43 -13.74 -24.34 1.07
CA THR A 43 -12.82 -23.57 0.23
C THR A 43 -12.67 -22.16 0.79
N VAL A 44 -11.42 -21.72 0.93
CA VAL A 44 -11.10 -20.33 1.24
C VAL A 44 -11.43 -19.46 0.03
N PRO A 45 -12.15 -18.33 0.18
CA PRO A 45 -12.45 -17.47 -0.96
C PRO A 45 -11.15 -17.00 -1.62
N THR A 46 -11.16 -16.82 -2.95
CA THR A 46 -10.04 -16.16 -3.62
C THR A 46 -10.26 -14.65 -3.62
N TYR A 47 -9.21 -13.87 -3.81
CA TYR A 47 -9.31 -12.43 -3.96
C TYR A 47 -10.33 -12.03 -5.05
N ALA A 48 -10.32 -12.73 -6.18
CA ALA A 48 -11.27 -12.48 -7.27
C ALA A 48 -12.73 -12.75 -6.88
N VAL A 49 -12.99 -13.79 -6.08
CA VAL A 49 -14.34 -14.06 -5.57
C VAL A 49 -14.80 -12.98 -4.59
N ILE A 50 -13.90 -12.50 -3.71
CA ILE A 50 -14.23 -11.38 -2.82
C ILE A 50 -14.59 -10.14 -3.63
N CYS A 51 -13.81 -9.81 -4.66
CA CYS A 51 -14.03 -8.66 -5.52
C CYS A 51 -15.44 -8.64 -6.14
N GLN A 52 -15.94 -9.79 -6.60
CA GLN A 52 -17.31 -9.95 -7.14
C GLN A 52 -18.40 -9.80 -6.07
N LEU A 53 -18.07 -10.07 -4.80
CA LEU A 53 -19.03 -10.08 -3.69
C LEU A 53 -19.03 -8.79 -2.87
N LEU A 54 -18.08 -7.88 -3.10
CA LEU A 54 -18.01 -6.56 -2.46
C LEU A 54 -19.32 -5.76 -2.51
N PRO A 55 -20.13 -5.80 -3.59
CA PRO A 55 -21.41 -5.10 -3.63
C PRO A 55 -22.46 -5.63 -2.65
N TYR A 56 -22.29 -6.88 -2.19
CA TYR A 56 -23.32 -7.59 -1.45
C TYR A 56 -22.93 -7.91 0.00
N ILE A 57 -21.64 -8.01 0.29
CA ILE A 57 -21.11 -8.34 1.61
C ILE A 57 -20.09 -7.27 1.99
N PRO A 58 -20.20 -6.65 3.19
CA PRO A 58 -19.24 -5.64 3.63
C PRO A 58 -17.80 -6.12 3.52
N CYS A 59 -16.90 -5.26 3.03
CA CYS A 59 -15.51 -5.62 2.75
C CYS A 59 -14.81 -6.26 3.96
N VAL A 60 -15.00 -5.66 5.13
CA VAL A 60 -14.36 -6.06 6.39
C VAL A 60 -14.85 -7.41 6.90
N ASP A 61 -16.08 -7.81 6.55
CA ASP A 61 -16.68 -9.06 7.02
C ASP A 61 -15.95 -10.31 6.48
N TRP A 62 -15.19 -10.15 5.41
CA TRP A 62 -14.35 -11.21 4.83
C TRP A 62 -13.10 -11.53 5.66
N PHE A 63 -12.67 -10.60 6.52
CA PHE A 63 -11.36 -10.64 7.16
C PHE A 63 -11.41 -10.78 8.67
N PHE A 64 -12.60 -10.80 9.28
CA PHE A 64 -12.81 -10.97 10.72
C PHE A 64 -13.72 -12.16 11.00
N PHE A 65 -13.38 -12.95 12.01
CA PHE A 65 -14.19 -14.07 12.51
C PHE A 65 -15.39 -13.56 13.33
N GLU A 66 -16.44 -14.38 13.43
CA GLU A 66 -17.66 -14.00 14.16
C GLU A 66 -17.44 -13.62 15.64
N ASP A 67 -16.39 -14.15 16.24
CA ASP A 67 -16.02 -13.88 17.64
C ASP A 67 -15.06 -12.68 17.79
N GLU A 68 -14.75 -11.98 16.70
CA GLU A 68 -13.84 -10.83 16.68
C GLU A 68 -14.59 -9.50 16.56
N GLU A 69 -14.09 -8.48 17.25
CA GLU A 69 -14.55 -7.12 17.07
C GLU A 69 -13.98 -6.55 15.76
N ILE A 70 -14.84 -5.91 14.96
CA ILE A 70 -14.43 -5.23 13.72
C ILE A 70 -14.20 -3.74 14.04
N PRO A 71 -12.94 -3.25 14.01
CA PRO A 71 -12.62 -1.85 14.32
C PRO A 71 -12.87 -0.89 13.15
N PHE A 72 -13.49 -1.36 12.07
CA PHE A 72 -13.68 -0.65 10.83
C PHE A 72 -15.17 -0.52 10.45
N PRO A 73 -15.56 0.52 9.71
CA PRO A 73 -16.92 0.64 9.20
C PRO A 73 -17.31 -0.55 8.31
N ARG A 74 -18.43 -1.20 8.64
CA ARG A 74 -19.02 -2.26 7.81
C ARG A 74 -19.75 -1.64 6.62
N LYS A 75 -19.03 -1.50 5.49
CA LYS A 75 -19.57 -0.97 4.24
C LYS A 75 -19.30 -1.94 3.09
N THR A 76 -20.28 -2.08 2.21
CA THR A 76 -20.10 -2.69 0.88
C THR A 76 -19.34 -1.72 -0.01
N LEU A 77 -18.68 -2.25 -1.03
CA LEU A 77 -17.97 -1.49 -2.05
C LEU A 77 -18.55 -1.83 -3.43
N PRO A 78 -18.38 -0.98 -4.45
CA PRO A 78 -18.60 -1.39 -5.84
C PRO A 78 -17.80 -2.64 -6.20
N GLU A 79 -18.17 -3.30 -7.28
CA GLU A 79 -17.38 -4.41 -7.82
C GLU A 79 -15.98 -3.90 -8.18
N TRP A 80 -14.97 -4.66 -7.77
CA TRP A 80 -13.56 -4.35 -8.01
C TRP A 80 -13.00 -5.27 -9.09
N GLN A 81 -12.16 -4.77 -10.01
CA GLN A 81 -11.50 -5.64 -10.97
C GLN A 81 -10.27 -6.30 -10.32
N PRO A 82 -10.19 -7.64 -10.25
CA PRO A 82 -9.11 -8.31 -9.53
C PRO A 82 -7.69 -8.06 -10.07
N ASP A 83 -7.59 -7.53 -11.29
CA ASP A 83 -6.33 -7.20 -11.97
C ASP A 83 -5.95 -5.72 -11.83
N ASP A 84 -6.83 -4.88 -11.28
CA ASP A 84 -6.51 -3.50 -10.95
C ASP A 84 -5.61 -3.44 -9.72
N VAL A 85 -4.64 -2.52 -9.73
CA VAL A 85 -3.67 -2.37 -8.65
C VAL A 85 -4.29 -1.58 -7.48
N PRO A 86 -4.50 -2.20 -6.31
CA PRO A 86 -5.13 -1.53 -5.18
C PRO A 86 -4.27 -0.43 -4.56
N SER A 87 -4.91 0.51 -3.86
CA SER A 87 -4.24 1.61 -3.17
C SER A 87 -3.09 1.16 -2.27
N PHE A 88 -3.30 0.13 -1.45
CA PHE A 88 -2.25 -0.38 -0.57
C PHE A 88 -1.03 -0.88 -1.37
N VAL A 89 -1.27 -1.63 -2.44
CA VAL A 89 -0.20 -2.19 -3.29
C VAL A 89 0.58 -1.10 -4.01
N ARG A 90 -0.11 -0.03 -4.47
CA ARG A 90 0.55 1.12 -5.11
C ARG A 90 1.46 1.87 -4.15
N ARG A 91 0.93 2.20 -2.96
CA ARG A 91 1.68 2.94 -1.93
C ARG A 91 2.96 2.21 -1.52
N HIS A 92 2.90 0.88 -1.47
CA HIS A 92 4.00 0.06 -0.99
C HIS A 92 4.89 -0.55 -2.09
N LYS A 93 4.95 0.10 -3.25
CA LYS A 93 5.76 -0.38 -4.39
C LYS A 93 7.27 -0.40 -4.09
N HIS A 94 7.76 0.52 -3.26
CA HIS A 94 9.21 0.74 -3.08
C HIS A 94 9.75 0.22 -1.75
N ASP A 95 8.93 0.18 -0.71
CA ASP A 95 9.20 -0.48 0.57
C ASP A 95 8.66 -1.94 0.60
N TYR A 96 8.37 -2.51 -0.58
CA TYR A 96 7.73 -3.84 -0.70
C TYR A 96 8.49 -4.98 0.00
N LEU A 97 9.81 -4.84 0.17
CA LEU A 97 10.62 -5.82 0.91
C LEU A 97 10.33 -5.74 2.41
N GLU A 98 10.31 -4.53 2.98
CA GLU A 98 10.02 -4.29 4.39
C GLU A 98 8.58 -4.68 4.74
N VAL A 99 7.62 -4.25 3.91
CA VAL A 99 6.21 -4.64 4.03
C VAL A 99 6.05 -6.15 3.85
N GLY A 100 6.79 -6.71 2.90
CA GLY A 100 6.77 -8.13 2.62
C GLY A 100 7.27 -8.95 3.82
N GLU A 101 8.37 -8.55 4.44
CA GLU A 101 8.92 -9.17 5.65
C GLU A 101 7.97 -9.01 6.85
N LYS A 102 7.48 -7.79 7.08
CA LYS A 102 6.55 -7.47 8.18
C LYS A 102 5.32 -8.38 8.19
N TYR A 103 4.74 -8.65 7.02
CA TYR A 103 3.54 -9.49 6.90
C TYR A 103 3.82 -10.93 6.45
N GLY A 104 5.07 -11.39 6.56
CA GLY A 104 5.42 -12.81 6.38
C GLY A 104 5.27 -13.33 4.95
N THR A 105 5.50 -12.48 3.96
CA THR A 105 5.51 -12.87 2.54
C THR A 105 6.94 -13.14 2.06
N THR A 106 7.09 -14.01 1.05
CA THR A 106 8.40 -14.25 0.43
C THR A 106 8.79 -13.05 -0.44
N GLU A 107 10.09 -12.78 -0.58
CA GLU A 107 10.60 -11.73 -1.49
C GLU A 107 10.01 -11.86 -2.91
N ALA A 108 9.97 -13.08 -3.43
CA ALA A 108 9.42 -13.36 -4.76
C ALA A 108 7.93 -13.02 -4.86
N PHE A 109 7.14 -13.35 -3.83
CA PHE A 109 5.72 -13.01 -3.79
C PHE A 109 5.53 -11.50 -3.66
N ALA A 110 6.26 -10.84 -2.75
CA ALA A 110 6.20 -9.40 -2.53
C ALA A 110 6.54 -8.64 -3.82
N ARG A 111 7.64 -9.01 -4.50
CA ARG A 111 8.01 -8.41 -5.80
C ARG A 111 6.91 -8.60 -6.84
N ASN A 112 6.30 -9.78 -6.90
CA ASN A 112 5.23 -10.05 -7.86
C ASN A 112 3.93 -9.30 -7.55
N LEU A 113 3.64 -9.01 -6.28
CA LEU A 113 2.47 -8.26 -5.86
C LEU A 113 2.67 -6.75 -6.08
N PHE A 114 3.70 -6.19 -5.44
CA PHE A 114 3.91 -4.75 -5.32
C PHE A 114 4.59 -4.12 -6.54
N VAL A 115 5.45 -4.87 -7.26
CA VAL A 115 6.26 -4.31 -8.36
C VAL A 115 5.80 -4.80 -9.72
N ASN A 116 5.67 -6.13 -9.90
CA ASN A 116 5.36 -6.70 -11.22
C ASN A 116 3.85 -6.81 -11.49
N HIS A 117 3.01 -6.69 -10.46
CA HIS A 117 1.56 -6.87 -10.53
C HIS A 117 1.14 -8.20 -11.18
N ARG A 118 1.92 -9.26 -10.93
CA ARG A 118 1.68 -10.65 -11.37
C ARG A 118 1.06 -11.52 -10.28
N ALA A 119 0.97 -11.01 -9.06
CA ALA A 119 0.30 -11.66 -7.95
C ALA A 119 -0.82 -10.75 -7.44
N ARG A 120 -1.86 -11.37 -6.87
CA ARG A 120 -2.98 -10.69 -6.24
C ARG A 120 -2.82 -10.75 -4.71
N PRO A 121 -3.37 -9.79 -3.95
CA PRO A 121 -3.35 -9.85 -2.49
C PRO A 121 -3.96 -11.17 -1.99
N SER A 122 -3.28 -11.84 -1.06
CA SER A 122 -3.87 -13.01 -0.40
C SER A 122 -4.78 -12.56 0.75
N ILE A 123 -5.79 -13.37 1.08
CA ILE A 123 -6.67 -13.08 2.22
C ILE A 123 -5.85 -12.97 3.52
N ASN A 124 -4.85 -13.84 3.68
CA ASN A 124 -3.99 -13.83 4.85
C ASN A 124 -3.19 -12.53 4.96
N LEU A 125 -2.68 -12.00 3.84
CA LEU A 125 -2.00 -10.71 3.81
C LEU A 125 -2.97 -9.59 4.23
N ILE A 126 -4.15 -9.50 3.60
CA ILE A 126 -5.13 -8.46 3.91
C ILE A 126 -5.54 -8.52 5.38
N ARG A 127 -5.81 -9.72 5.89
CA ARG A 127 -6.15 -9.92 7.30
C ARG A 127 -4.99 -9.53 8.23
N ALA A 128 -3.75 -9.90 7.92
CA ALA A 128 -2.60 -9.51 8.71
C ALA A 128 -2.44 -7.98 8.78
N CYS A 129 -2.63 -7.28 7.66
CA CYS A 129 -2.66 -5.81 7.64
C CYS A 129 -3.86 -5.26 8.45
N ALA A 130 -5.03 -5.89 8.36
CA ALA A 130 -6.23 -5.47 9.09
C ALA A 130 -6.07 -5.55 10.61
N LEU A 131 -5.42 -6.60 11.10
CA LEU A 131 -5.09 -6.78 12.51
C LEU A 131 -4.05 -5.76 13.01
N ASP A 132 -3.32 -5.12 12.09
CA ASP A 132 -2.34 -4.06 12.35
C ASP A 132 -2.94 -2.64 12.09
N GLY A 133 -4.27 -2.55 11.99
CA GLY A 133 -4.97 -1.27 11.87
C GLY A 133 -5.12 -0.72 10.44
N ILE A 134 -4.70 -1.46 9.42
CA ILE A 134 -4.89 -1.06 8.02
C ILE A 134 -6.30 -1.43 7.55
N ASN A 135 -7.04 -0.48 6.98
CA ASN A 135 -8.40 -0.76 6.56
C ASN A 135 -8.41 -1.70 5.32
N PRO A 136 -9.10 -2.86 5.36
CA PRO A 136 -9.20 -3.77 4.21
C PRO A 136 -9.67 -3.11 2.91
N VAL A 137 -10.45 -2.03 3.00
CA VAL A 137 -10.91 -1.26 1.84
C VAL A 137 -9.76 -0.80 0.94
N GLU A 138 -8.56 -0.55 1.49
CA GLU A 138 -7.39 -0.12 0.71
C GLU A 138 -6.89 -1.18 -0.29
N PHE A 139 -7.35 -2.43 -0.13
CA PHE A 139 -7.10 -3.52 -1.08
C PHE A 139 -8.18 -3.65 -2.15
N PHE A 140 -9.19 -2.77 -2.17
CA PHE A 140 -10.33 -2.83 -3.10
C PHE A 140 -10.77 -1.45 -3.60
N THR A 141 -9.84 -0.50 -3.58
CA THR A 141 -10.03 0.85 -4.13
C THR A 141 -8.81 1.25 -4.94
N GLU A 142 -9.04 2.12 -5.92
CA GLU A 142 -7.96 2.70 -6.70
C GLU A 142 -7.06 3.54 -5.79
N GLY A 143 -5.75 3.36 -5.91
CA GLY A 143 -4.80 4.30 -5.32
C GLY A 143 -4.73 5.56 -6.17
N ASP A 144 -4.30 6.68 -5.58
CA ASP A 144 -4.06 7.90 -6.34
C ASP A 144 -3.04 7.63 -7.45
N ALA A 145 -3.41 7.85 -8.71
CA ALA A 145 -2.53 7.64 -9.86
C ALA A 145 -1.27 8.53 -9.82
N SER A 146 -1.31 9.63 -9.05
CA SER A 146 -0.18 10.52 -8.78
C SER A 146 0.72 10.05 -7.63
N ASP A 147 0.24 9.08 -6.84
CA ASP A 147 1.02 8.37 -5.84
C ASP A 147 1.72 7.20 -6.54
N ASP A 148 2.90 7.49 -7.11
CA ASP A 148 3.76 6.47 -7.70
C ASP A 148 4.56 5.68 -6.64
N GLY A 149 4.22 5.89 -5.36
CA GLY A 149 4.86 5.32 -4.17
C GLY A 149 6.24 5.86 -3.88
N LYS A 150 6.80 6.76 -4.71
CA LYS A 150 8.19 7.22 -4.52
C LYS A 150 8.26 8.28 -3.43
N PHE A 151 9.29 8.17 -2.62
CA PHE A 151 9.72 9.27 -1.77
C PHE A 151 10.36 10.37 -2.64
N TYR A 152 9.73 11.54 -2.65
CA TYR A 152 10.28 12.76 -3.22
C TYR A 152 10.72 13.66 -2.07
N PRO A 153 12.02 13.89 -1.87
CA PRO A 153 12.46 14.74 -0.77
C PRO A 153 11.99 16.18 -0.99
N ASP A 154 11.63 16.84 0.11
CA ASP A 154 11.39 18.27 0.14
C ASP A 154 12.63 19.04 0.61
N ARG A 155 12.58 20.36 0.46
CA ARG A 155 13.62 21.25 0.94
C ARG A 155 13.79 21.10 2.45
N GLY A 156 15.03 20.88 2.88
CA GLY A 156 15.38 20.65 4.28
C GLY A 156 15.40 19.18 4.67
N ASP A 157 15.00 18.27 3.79
CA ASP A 157 15.22 16.85 4.03
C ASP A 157 16.72 16.53 3.87
N ILE A 158 17.21 15.64 4.73
CA ILE A 158 18.52 15.02 4.61
C ILE A 158 18.29 13.60 4.11
N VAL A 159 18.83 13.29 2.95
CA VAL A 159 18.61 12.01 2.27
C VAL A 159 19.90 11.25 2.01
N GLN A 160 19.81 9.93 2.01
CA GLN A 160 20.86 9.06 1.48
C GLN A 160 20.57 8.78 0.00
N LEU A 161 21.53 9.09 -0.88
CA LEU A 161 21.42 8.81 -2.31
C LEU A 161 22.79 8.47 -2.90
N SER A 162 22.89 7.29 -3.51
CA SER A 162 24.14 6.79 -4.13
C SER A 162 25.35 6.82 -3.18
N GLY A 163 25.13 6.46 -1.90
CA GLY A 163 26.18 6.43 -0.87
C GLY A 163 26.57 7.80 -0.30
N LYS A 164 25.87 8.88 -0.67
CA LYS A 164 26.08 10.23 -0.15
C LYS A 164 24.90 10.65 0.71
N THR A 165 25.18 11.36 1.80
CA THR A 165 24.18 12.06 2.61
C THR A 165 24.03 13.47 2.06
N ILE A 166 22.83 13.87 1.67
CA ILE A 166 22.58 15.12 0.94
C ILE A 166 21.50 15.92 1.64
N LEU A 167 21.78 17.20 1.91
CA LEU A 167 20.79 18.19 2.30
C LEU A 167 20.10 18.74 1.05
N VAL A 168 18.78 18.56 0.99
CA VAL A 168 17.96 18.91 -0.18
C VAL A 168 17.54 20.38 -0.13
N LEU A 169 17.74 21.10 -1.25
CA LEU A 169 17.49 22.54 -1.38
C LEU A 169 16.30 22.85 -2.32
N THR A 170 15.91 21.92 -3.17
CA THR A 170 14.74 22.02 -4.05
C THR A 170 13.47 21.56 -3.35
N LYS A 171 12.31 22.03 -3.82
CA LYS A 171 11.00 21.67 -3.24
C LYS A 171 10.50 20.35 -3.80
N GLU A 172 9.74 19.62 -2.99
CA GLU A 172 9.11 18.33 -3.35
C GLU A 172 8.41 18.37 -4.71
N LYS A 173 7.59 19.40 -4.98
CA LYS A 173 6.87 19.56 -6.24
C LYS A 173 7.81 19.53 -7.46
N HIS A 174 8.91 20.27 -7.41
CA HIS A 174 9.89 20.31 -8.49
C HIS A 174 10.61 18.97 -8.63
N ASN A 175 10.92 18.34 -7.51
CA ASN A 175 11.61 17.05 -7.46
C ASN A 175 10.72 15.94 -8.04
N ARG A 176 9.41 16.02 -7.80
CA ARG A 176 8.38 15.15 -8.36
C ARG A 176 8.29 15.26 -9.87
N GLU A 177 8.23 16.49 -10.38
CA GLU A 177 8.08 16.77 -11.82
C GLU A 177 9.35 16.40 -12.63
N THR A 178 10.53 16.55 -12.04
CA THR A 178 11.82 16.38 -12.76
C THR A 178 12.55 15.07 -12.45
N HIS A 179 12.14 14.34 -11.42
CA HIS A 179 12.90 13.21 -10.85
C HIS A 179 14.35 13.57 -10.52
N SER A 180 14.57 14.82 -10.09
CA SER A 180 15.88 15.35 -9.73
C SER A 180 15.79 16.23 -8.50
N LEU A 181 16.83 16.24 -7.68
CA LEU A 181 16.95 17.13 -6.52
C LEU A 181 18.21 17.97 -6.67
N THR A 182 18.21 19.18 -6.13
CA THR A 182 19.45 19.94 -5.95
C THR A 182 19.78 19.99 -4.47
N GLY A 183 21.02 19.68 -4.13
CA GLY A 183 21.45 19.61 -2.74
C GLY A 183 22.96 19.76 -2.59
N VAL A 184 23.39 19.79 -1.34
CA VAL A 184 24.80 19.75 -0.92
C VAL A 184 25.04 18.49 -0.11
N THR A 185 26.22 17.90 -0.25
CA THR A 185 26.62 16.72 0.53
C THR A 185 26.93 17.16 1.96
N LEU A 186 26.52 16.35 2.93
CA LEU A 186 26.94 16.47 4.32
C LEU A 186 28.17 15.60 4.54
N VAL A 187 29.26 16.21 5.02
CA VAL A 187 30.49 15.51 5.43
C VAL A 187 30.63 15.70 6.93
N GLU A 188 30.62 14.60 7.69
CA GLU A 188 30.64 14.64 9.17
C GLU A 188 29.53 15.53 9.77
N GLY A 189 28.36 15.55 9.12
CA GLY A 189 27.20 16.35 9.53
C GLY A 189 27.27 17.84 9.16
N GLN A 190 28.32 18.28 8.48
CA GLN A 190 28.47 19.67 8.02
C GLN A 190 28.23 19.79 6.50
N PRO A 191 27.52 20.83 6.04
CA PRO A 191 27.24 21.03 4.62
C PRO A 191 28.49 21.51 3.87
N ASP A 192 28.91 20.73 2.87
CA ASP A 192 29.95 21.14 1.95
C ASP A 192 29.34 21.84 0.72
N ILE A 193 29.35 23.18 0.76
CA ILE A 193 28.79 24.03 -0.30
C ILE A 193 29.45 23.79 -1.67
N THR A 194 30.71 23.33 -1.71
CA THR A 194 31.42 23.07 -2.97
C THR A 194 30.83 21.88 -3.74
N THR A 195 30.05 21.04 -3.06
CA THR A 195 29.40 19.86 -3.64
C THR A 195 28.00 20.13 -4.18
N LEU A 196 27.58 21.40 -4.26
CA LEU A 196 26.27 21.78 -4.79
C LEU A 196 26.04 21.18 -6.18
N ALA A 197 25.05 20.30 -6.29
CA ALA A 197 24.75 19.61 -7.53
C ALA A 197 23.27 19.28 -7.67
N THR A 198 22.80 19.22 -8.92
CA THR A 198 21.51 18.60 -9.27
C THR A 198 21.73 17.13 -9.58
N ILE A 199 21.03 16.26 -8.87
CA ILE A 199 21.16 14.81 -8.96
C ILE A 199 19.84 14.25 -9.47
N THR A 200 19.90 13.54 -10.61
CA THR A 200 18.75 12.82 -11.16
C THR A 200 18.69 11.42 -10.56
N TYR A 201 17.52 11.00 -10.04
CA TYR A 201 17.39 9.80 -9.22
C TYR A 201 16.32 8.82 -9.74
N VAL A 202 16.35 8.52 -11.05
CA VAL A 202 15.34 7.66 -11.70
C VAL A 202 15.39 6.20 -11.23
N ARG A 203 16.58 5.65 -10.95
CA ARG A 203 16.78 4.23 -10.62
C ARG A 203 17.13 3.96 -9.16
N VAL A 204 17.57 4.98 -8.44
CA VAL A 204 17.97 4.90 -7.03
C VAL A 204 17.09 5.87 -6.30
N ILE A 205 16.29 5.40 -5.36
CA ILE A 205 15.32 6.23 -4.65
C ILE A 205 16.05 6.88 -3.47
N PRO A 206 15.91 8.20 -3.25
CA PRO A 206 16.44 8.83 -2.06
C PRO A 206 15.80 8.21 -0.81
N GLU A 207 16.60 7.92 0.20
CA GLU A 207 16.09 7.46 1.49
C GLU A 207 16.13 8.63 2.47
N LEU A 208 15.02 8.94 3.14
CA LEU A 208 14.99 9.98 4.17
C LEU A 208 15.80 9.52 5.38
N VAL A 209 16.79 10.30 5.77
CA VAL A 209 17.55 10.11 7.01
C VAL A 209 16.89 10.90 8.14
N GLU A 210 16.74 12.21 7.94
CA GLU A 210 16.13 13.13 8.92
C GLU A 210 15.76 14.47 8.27
N LYS A 211 15.24 15.40 9.06
CA LYS A 211 15.03 16.80 8.64
C LYS A 211 16.08 17.71 9.27
N SER A 212 16.68 18.58 8.45
CA SER A 212 17.61 19.60 8.91
C SER A 212 16.93 20.63 9.82
N SER A 213 17.70 21.24 10.71
CA SER A 213 17.24 22.43 11.41
C SER A 213 16.99 23.60 10.44
N ARG A 214 16.12 24.52 10.85
CA ARG A 214 15.78 25.69 10.03
C ARG A 214 16.98 26.61 9.89
N GLU A 215 17.77 26.75 10.95
CA GLU A 215 18.96 27.58 11.00
C GLU A 215 20.00 27.10 9.98
N LEU A 216 20.26 25.79 9.93
CA LEU A 216 21.20 25.18 9.00
C LEU A 216 20.76 25.40 7.54
N LEU A 217 19.48 25.16 7.26
CA LEU A 217 18.92 25.35 5.92
C LEU A 217 19.04 26.81 5.45
N ASP A 218 18.71 27.76 6.33
CA ASP A 218 18.78 29.19 6.02
C ASP A 218 20.23 29.64 5.77
N GLU A 219 21.19 29.13 6.56
CA GLU A 219 22.63 29.38 6.37
C GLU A 219 23.11 28.87 5.01
N VAL A 220 22.80 27.62 4.68
CA VAL A 220 23.19 27.00 3.40
C VAL A 220 22.56 27.75 2.22
N LEU A 221 21.27 28.09 2.29
CA LEU A 221 20.59 28.85 1.23
C LEU A 221 21.21 30.25 1.05
N LYS A 222 21.66 30.90 2.13
CA LYS A 222 22.36 32.18 2.07
C LYS A 222 23.72 32.05 1.40
N ALA A 223 24.50 31.03 1.77
CA ALA A 223 25.81 30.74 1.18
C ALA A 223 25.69 30.40 -0.32
N VAL A 224 24.71 29.58 -0.70
CA VAL A 224 24.47 29.24 -2.11
C VAL A 224 24.07 30.48 -2.91
N LYS A 225 23.22 31.37 -2.38
CA LYS A 225 22.85 32.62 -3.07
C LYS A 225 24.05 33.52 -3.35
N THR A 226 25.08 33.52 -2.50
CA THR A 226 26.28 34.33 -2.73
C THR A 226 27.18 33.79 -3.84
N LEU A 227 27.04 32.53 -4.26
CA LEU A 227 27.79 31.95 -5.38
C LEU A 227 27.30 32.39 -6.76
N PHE A 228 26.06 32.87 -6.84
CA PHE A 228 25.41 33.28 -8.10
C PHE A 228 25.25 34.81 -8.23
N ARG A 229 25.97 35.58 -7.41
CA ARG A 229 26.07 37.05 -7.48
C ARG A 229 27.42 37.44 -8.05
#